data_AF-A0A5J5JW02-F1
#
_entry.id   AF-A0A5J5JW02-F1
#
_cell.length_a   1.000
_cell.length_b   1.000
_cell.length_c   1.000
_cell.angle_alpha   90.00
_cell.angle_beta   90.00
_cell.angle_gamma   90.00
#
_symmetry.space_group_name_H-M   'P 1'
#
loop_
_entity.id
_entity.type
_entity.pdbx_description
1 polymer ?
#
loop_
_entity_poly.entity_id
_entity_poly.type
_entity_poly.pdbx_seq_one_letter_code
_entity_poly.pdbx_strand_id
1 'polypeptide(L)'
;MILTLLLWVALVAFPISLSWSIDDQIDWPLPLRDVMAVGTRLSPMAALFFLAPKVSYRRRDCLMYLIPFYGVFVFPFIIFWRIVRLPLRDWPSRPDERPT
;
A
#
# COMPACT_ATOMS: atom_id res chain seq x y z
N MET A 1 3.84 -7.29 15.16
CA MET A 1 4.16 -5.85 15.11
C MET A 1 5.40 -5.57 14.27
N ILE A 2 6.54 -6.23 14.53
CA ILE A 2 7.77 -6.03 13.73
C ILE A 2 7.55 -6.31 12.23
N LEU A 3 6.98 -7.47 11.87
CA LEU A 3 6.70 -7.79 10.45
C LEU A 3 5.77 -6.78 9.77
N THR A 4 4.80 -6.25 10.49
CA THR A 4 3.89 -5.20 9.98
C THR A 4 4.66 -3.94 9.63
N LEU A 5 5.57 -3.52 10.51
CA LEU A 5 6.45 -2.38 10.27
C LEU A 5 7.40 -2.64 9.12
N LEU A 6 7.99 -3.84 9.02
CA LEU A 6 8.86 -4.22 7.90
C LEU A 6 8.12 -4.17 6.56
N LEU A 7 6.89 -4.68 6.49
CA LEU A 7 6.07 -4.60 5.28
C LEU A 7 5.70 -3.15 4.95
N TRP A 8 5.35 -2.34 5.95
CA TRP A 8 5.04 -0.93 5.74
C TRP A 8 6.26 -0.16 5.24
N VAL A 9 7.43 -0.37 5.82
CA VAL A 9 8.67 0.24 5.38
C VAL A 9 9.01 -0.20 3.95
N ALA A 10 8.95 -1.50 3.65
CA ALA A 10 9.32 -2.03 2.35
C ALA A 10 8.35 -1.63 1.22
N LEU A 11 7.04 -1.64 1.48
CA LEU A 11 6.01 -1.44 0.46
C LEU A 11 5.43 -0.04 0.42
N VAL A 12 5.73 0.82 1.39
CA VAL A 12 5.22 2.20 1.45
C VAL A 12 6.36 3.20 1.63
N ALA A 13 7.12 3.13 2.73
CA ALA A 13 8.15 4.12 3.02
C ALA A 13 9.25 4.12 1.96
N PHE A 14 9.74 2.94 1.58
CA PHE A 14 10.82 2.80 0.60
C PHE A 14 10.44 3.33 -0.78
N PRO A 15 9.28 2.97 -1.40
CA PRO A 15 8.86 3.58 -2.65
C PRO A 15 8.66 5.10 -2.57
N ILE A 16 8.15 5.63 -1.45
CA ILE A 16 8.00 7.08 -1.26
C ILE A 16 9.39 7.75 -1.22
N SER A 17 10.30 7.26 -0.39
CA SER A 17 11.66 7.79 -0.30
C SER A 17 12.39 7.69 -1.65
N LEU A 18 12.26 6.56 -2.35
CA LEU A 18 12.84 6.39 -3.68
C LEU A 18 12.27 7.39 -4.69
N SER A 19 10.96 7.69 -4.64
CA SER A 19 10.36 8.70 -5.51
C SER A 19 10.97 10.08 -5.30
N TRP A 20 11.28 10.46 -4.06
CA TRP A 20 11.96 11.73 -3.75
C TRP A 20 13.41 11.73 -4.25
N SER A 21 14.11 10.62 -4.11
CA SER A 21 15.47 10.49 -4.69
C SER A 21 15.45 10.62 -6.21
N ILE A 22 14.43 10.08 -6.90
CA ILE A 22 14.26 10.24 -8.35
C ILE A 22 14.01 11.72 -8.70
N ASP A 23 13.13 12.39 -7.96
CA ASP A 23 12.80 13.81 -8.20
C ASP A 23 14.02 14.73 -7.99
N ASP A 24 14.81 14.49 -6.93
CA ASP A 24 15.86 15.41 -6.47
C ASP A 24 17.25 15.13 -7.04
N GLN A 25 17.60 13.86 -7.30
CA GLN A 25 18.99 13.46 -7.55
C GLN A 25 19.24 12.94 -8.96
N ILE A 26 18.19 12.70 -9.75
CA ILE A 26 18.31 12.03 -11.04
C ILE A 26 18.06 13.03 -12.17
N ASP A 27 19.09 13.29 -12.98
CA ASP A 27 19.07 14.22 -14.12
C ASP A 27 18.46 13.62 -15.41
N TRP A 28 17.44 12.77 -15.27
CA TRP A 28 16.73 12.25 -16.43
C TRP A 28 15.93 13.33 -17.16
N PRO A 29 15.61 13.12 -18.46
CA PRO A 29 14.69 13.99 -19.17
C PRO A 29 13.35 14.10 -18.41
N LEU A 30 12.84 15.33 -18.29
CA LEU A 30 11.64 15.66 -17.51
C LEU A 30 10.46 14.67 -17.65
N PRO A 31 10.00 14.30 -18.87
CA PRO A 31 8.84 13.41 -18.94
C PRO A 31 9.14 12.01 -18.39
N LEU A 32 10.38 11.53 -18.53
CA LEU A 32 10.77 10.22 -17.99
C LEU A 32 10.91 10.28 -16.47
N ARG A 33 11.55 11.34 -15.94
CA ARG A 33 11.73 11.53 -14.50
C ARG A 33 10.39 11.57 -13.77
N ASP A 34 9.47 12.40 -14.25
CA ASP A 34 8.16 12.59 -13.63
C ASP A 34 7.32 11.30 -13.65
N VAL A 35 7.30 10.58 -14.78
CA VAL A 35 6.60 9.31 -14.90
C VAL A 35 7.17 8.27 -13.93
N MET A 36 8.50 8.21 -13.80
CA MET A 36 9.15 7.26 -12.89
C MET A 36 8.88 7.62 -11.43
N ALA A 37 9.04 8.89 -11.03
CA ALA A 37 8.78 9.32 -9.66
C ALA A 37 7.32 9.09 -9.25
N VAL A 38 6.36 9.45 -10.11
CA VAL A 38 4.93 9.23 -9.86
C VAL A 38 4.62 7.73 -9.83
N GLY A 39 5.14 6.96 -10.78
CA GLY A 39 4.96 5.51 -10.83
C GLY A 39 5.46 4.82 -9.57
N THR A 40 6.66 5.18 -9.10
CA THR A 40 7.22 4.67 -7.85
C THR A 40 6.38 5.08 -6.64
N ARG A 41 5.94 6.34 -6.57
CA ARG A 41 5.10 6.87 -5.47
C ARG A 41 3.73 6.19 -5.38
N LEU A 42 3.17 5.77 -6.51
CA LEU A 42 1.88 5.08 -6.59
C LEU A 42 1.98 3.55 -6.51
N SER A 43 3.19 2.98 -6.60
CA SER A 43 3.40 1.53 -6.47
C SER A 43 2.80 0.89 -5.20
N PRO A 44 2.73 1.55 -4.02
CA PRO A 44 2.07 0.98 -2.85
C PRO A 44 0.57 0.75 -3.08
N MET A 45 -0.08 1.59 -3.88
CA MET A 45 -1.48 1.42 -4.24
C MET A 45 -1.70 0.10 -5.01
N ALA A 46 -0.78 -0.25 -5.91
CA ALA A 46 -0.82 -1.53 -6.62
C ALA A 46 -0.63 -2.71 -5.67
N ALA A 47 0.29 -2.62 -4.71
CA ALA A 47 0.46 -3.65 -3.69
C ALA A 47 -0.83 -3.84 -2.86
N LEU A 48 -1.47 -2.74 -2.44
CA LEU A 48 -2.73 -2.76 -1.70
C LEU A 48 -3.88 -3.34 -2.53
N PHE A 49 -3.92 -3.08 -3.83
CA PHE A 49 -4.92 -3.67 -4.74
C PHE A 49 -4.88 -5.22 -4.72
N PHE A 50 -3.70 -5.82 -4.68
CA PHE A 50 -3.54 -7.28 -4.60
C PHE A 50 -3.71 -7.84 -3.19
N LEU A 51 -3.38 -7.08 -2.15
CA LEU A 51 -3.44 -7.54 -0.76
C LEU A 51 -4.82 -7.34 -0.12
N ALA A 52 -5.58 -6.33 -0.52
CA ALA A 52 -6.88 -5.99 0.07
C ALA A 52 -7.87 -7.17 0.11
N PRO A 53 -8.06 -7.98 -0.96
CA PRO A 53 -8.97 -9.12 -0.93
C PRO A 53 -8.60 -10.20 0.09
N LYS A 54 -7.31 -10.34 0.44
CA LYS A 54 -6.85 -11.36 1.40
C LYS A 54 -7.27 -11.06 2.83
N VAL A 55 -7.68 -9.82 3.09
CA VAL A 55 -8.01 -9.30 4.42
C VAL A 55 -9.43 -8.72 4.47
N SER A 56 -10.32 -9.25 3.62
CA SER A 56 -11.74 -8.91 3.50
C SER A 56 -12.03 -7.45 3.13
N TYR A 57 -11.10 -6.78 2.44
CA TYR A 57 -11.32 -5.49 1.78
C TYR A 57 -11.54 -5.68 0.27
N ARG A 58 -12.15 -4.70 -0.40
CA ARG A 58 -12.32 -4.73 -1.86
C ARG A 58 -11.05 -4.25 -2.54
N ARG A 59 -10.78 -4.75 -3.76
CA ARG A 59 -9.65 -4.26 -4.58
C ARG A 59 -9.68 -2.73 -4.76
N ARG A 60 -10.87 -2.17 -5.00
CA ARG A 60 -11.10 -0.72 -5.17
C ARG A 60 -10.77 0.11 -3.93
N ASP A 61 -10.72 -0.51 -2.75
CA ASP A 61 -10.40 0.21 -1.51
C ASP A 61 -8.91 0.61 -1.49
N CYS A 62 -8.09 0.12 -2.44
CA CYS A 62 -6.74 0.63 -2.67
C CYS A 62 -6.72 2.14 -2.92
N LEU A 63 -7.80 2.72 -3.45
CA LEU A 63 -7.92 4.17 -3.67
C LEU A 63 -7.87 4.97 -2.36
N MET A 64 -8.12 4.35 -1.21
CA MET A 64 -7.91 4.99 0.09
C MET A 64 -6.46 5.44 0.28
N TYR A 65 -5.50 4.85 -0.44
CA TYR A 65 -4.10 5.28 -0.46
C TYR A 65 -3.93 6.75 -0.87
N LEU A 66 -4.83 7.27 -1.72
CA LEU A 66 -4.79 8.66 -2.20
C LEU A 66 -5.25 9.67 -1.14
N ILE A 67 -5.85 9.23 -0.04
CA ILE A 67 -6.28 10.12 1.04
C ILE A 67 -5.02 10.58 1.80
N PRO A 68 -4.75 11.90 1.91
CA PRO A 68 -3.59 12.40 2.63
C PRO A 68 -3.53 11.89 4.07
N PHE A 69 -2.33 11.53 4.53
CA PHE A 69 -2.03 10.93 5.84
C PHE A 69 -2.70 9.57 6.11
N TYR A 70 -4.03 9.47 5.99
CA TYR A 70 -4.76 8.23 6.22
C TYR A 70 -4.34 7.11 5.25
N GLY A 71 -4.24 7.44 3.96
CA GLY A 71 -3.93 6.50 2.90
C GLY A 71 -2.51 5.95 2.93
N VAL A 72 -1.56 6.73 3.47
CA VAL A 72 -0.15 6.35 3.54
C VAL A 72 0.17 5.67 4.88
N PHE A 73 -0.34 6.18 6.00
CA PHE A 73 0.02 5.69 7.32
C PHE A 73 -0.98 4.68 7.88
N VAL A 74 -2.28 4.97 7.82
CA VAL A 74 -3.29 4.18 8.55
C VAL A 74 -3.75 2.98 7.75
N PHE A 75 -4.21 3.21 6.52
CA PHE A 75 -4.79 2.16 5.70
C PHE A 75 -3.81 1.01 5.37
N PRO A 76 -2.58 1.26 4.91
CA PRO A 76 -1.63 0.19 4.58
C PRO A 76 -1.20 -0.56 5.84
N PHE A 77 -1.04 0.14 6.96
CA PHE A 77 -0.68 -0.48 8.23
C PHE A 77 -1.77 -1.47 8.71
N ILE A 78 -3.05 -1.12 8.58
CA ILE A 78 -4.17 -2.04 8.88
C ILE A 78 -4.09 -3.26 7.97
N ILE A 79 -3.92 -3.09 6.65
CA ILE A 79 -3.82 -4.20 5.71
C ILE A 79 -2.66 -5.13 6.06
N PHE A 80 -1.45 -4.60 6.30
CA PHE A 80 -0.27 -5.40 6.62
C PHE A 80 -0.39 -6.09 7.97
N TRP A 81 -0.99 -5.45 8.96
CA TRP A 81 -1.26 -6.05 10.25
C TRP A 81 -2.19 -7.26 10.12
N ARG A 82 -3.23 -7.15 9.29
CA ARG A 82 -4.12 -8.26 8.96
C ARG A 82 -3.38 -9.37 8.19
N ILE A 83 -2.60 -9.03 7.16
CA ILE A 83 -1.81 -10.01 6.38
C ILE A 83 -0.90 -10.84 7.29
N VAL A 84 -0.17 -10.19 8.21
CA VAL A 84 0.78 -10.85 9.13
C VAL A 84 0.08 -11.78 10.11
N ARG A 85 -1.19 -11.52 10.42
CA ARG A 85 -1.97 -12.34 11.36
C ARG A 85 -2.60 -13.57 10.73
N LEU A 86 -2.59 -13.72 9.40
CA LEU A 86 -3.13 -14.94 8.79
C LEU A 86 -2.35 -16.18 9.26
N PRO A 87 -3.03 -17.30 9.60
CA PRO A 87 -4.47 -17.54 9.45
C PRO A 87 -5.32 -17.12 10.67
N LEU A 88 -4.72 -16.61 11.74
CA LEU A 88 -5.37 -16.15 12.97
C LEU A 88 -6.11 -14.82 12.73
N ARG A 89 -7.25 -14.92 12.05
CA ARG A 89 -8.09 -13.78 11.68
C ARG A 89 -8.94 -13.29 12.85
N ASP A 90 -8.81 -12.01 13.19
CA ASP A 90 -9.63 -11.33 14.21
C ASP A 90 -10.65 -10.32 13.64
N TRP A 91 -10.68 -10.13 12.32
CA TRP A 91 -11.66 -9.27 11.65
C TRP A 91 -12.81 -10.08 11.01
N PRO A 92 -14.03 -9.51 10.95
CA PRO A 92 -15.17 -10.17 10.33
C PRO A 92 -14.98 -10.32 8.82
N SER A 93 -15.56 -11.39 8.25
CA SER A 93 -15.71 -11.52 6.80
C SER A 93 -16.66 -10.46 6.27
N ARG A 94 -16.43 -10.05 5.03
CA ARG A 94 -17.33 -9.17 4.31
C ARG A 94 -18.71 -9.84 4.17
N PRO A 95 -19.84 -9.11 4.17
CA PRO A 95 -21.16 -9.74 4.08
C PRO A 95 -21.35 -10.65 2.87
N ASP A 96 -20.75 -10.32 1.72
CA ASP A 96 -20.76 -11.11 0.49
C ASP A 96 -19.79 -12.31 0.48
N GLU A 97 -18.88 -12.39 1.44
CA GLU A 97 -18.00 -13.56 1.61
C GLU A 97 -18.64 -14.64 2.50
N ARG A 98 -19.75 -14.33 3.17
CA ARG A 98 -20.45 -15.28 4.02
C ARG A 98 -21.36 -16.15 3.14
N PRO A 99 -21.28 -17.49 3.24
CA PRO A 99 -22.29 -18.33 2.61
C PRO A 99 -23.66 -17.99 3.21
N THR A 100 -24.62 -17.74 2.34
CA THR A 100 -26.04 -17.50 2.66
C THR A 100 -26.66 -18.69 3.38
#